data_AF-A0A840AES1-F1
#
_entry.id   AF-A0A840AES1-F1
#
_cell.length_a   1.000
_cell.length_b   1.000
_cell.length_c   1.000
_cell.angle_alpha   90.00
_cell.angle_beta   90.00
_cell.angle_gamma   90.00
#
_symmetry.space_group_name_H-M   'P 1'
#
loop_
_entity.id
_entity.type
_entity.pdbx_description
1 polymer ?
#
loop_
_entity_poly.entity_id
_entity_poly.type
_entity_poly.pdbx_seq_one_letter_code
_entity_poly.pdbx_strand_id
1 'polypeptide(L)' 'MPAKSQQQQKAAGAALAARRGDMPKSRLKGASKSMAESMDEAELRKMAHARRSELPRRDHKGRDHEGCDHED' A
#
# COMPACT_ATOMS: atom_id res chain seq x y z
N MET A 1 -6.06 -16.69 -7.55
CA MET A 1 -5.16 -16.42 -6.40
C MET A 1 -5.64 -15.12 -5.75
N PRO A 2 -5.72 -14.99 -4.42
CA PRO A 2 -6.40 -13.84 -3.84
C PRO A 2 -5.63 -12.58 -4.21
N ALA A 3 -6.32 -11.64 -4.87
CA ALA A 3 -5.86 -10.27 -5.01
C ALA A 3 -5.52 -9.76 -3.61
N LYS A 4 -4.34 -9.12 -3.45
CA LYS A 4 -3.89 -8.50 -2.20
C LYS A 4 -5.09 -7.90 -1.46
N SER A 5 -5.41 -8.47 -0.30
CA SER A 5 -6.69 -8.17 0.39
C SER A 5 -6.73 -6.70 0.79
N GLN A 6 -7.88 -6.04 0.71
CA GLN A 6 -8.04 -4.63 1.11
C GLN A 6 -7.55 -4.38 2.54
N GLN A 7 -7.62 -5.38 3.43
CA GLN A 7 -7.08 -5.31 4.78
C GLN A 7 -5.56 -5.17 4.79
N GLN A 8 -4.84 -5.88 3.92
CA GLN A 8 -3.39 -5.80 3.81
C GLN A 8 -2.94 -4.46 3.22
N GLN A 9 -3.68 -3.91 2.25
CA GLN A 9 -3.40 -2.58 1.71
C GLN A 9 -3.56 -1.48 2.78
N LYS A 10 -4.63 -1.57 3.59
CA LYS A 10 -4.84 -0.68 4.75
C LYS A 10 -3.74 -0.85 5.81
N ALA A 11 -3.37 -2.09 6.12
CA ALA A 11 -2.29 -2.39 7.06
C ALA A 11 -0.94 -1.85 6.58
N ALA A 12 -0.64 -1.99 5.28
CA ALA A 12 0.56 -1.45 4.65
C ALA A 12 0.60 0.08 4.70
N GLY A 13 -0.54 0.75 4.48
CA GLY A 13 -0.65 2.20 4.60
C GLY A 13 -0.39 2.69 6.03
N ALA A 14 -0.98 2.03 7.04
CA ALA A 14 -0.73 2.35 8.43
C ALA A 14 0.74 2.10 8.83
N ALA A 15 1.31 0.99 8.39
CA ALA A 15 2.71 0.64 8.60
C ALA A 15 3.67 1.67 7.95
N LEU A 16 3.34 2.14 6.74
CA LEU A 16 4.10 3.17 6.03
C LEU A 16 4.11 4.49 6.81
N ALA A 17 2.95 4.95 7.28
CA ALA A 17 2.84 6.16 8.09
C ALA A 17 3.68 6.07 9.38
N ALA A 18 3.70 4.89 10.01
CA ALA A 18 4.50 4.68 11.20
C ALA A 18 6.02 4.61 10.94
N ARG A 19 6.44 4.14 9.76
CA ARG A 19 7.86 4.21 9.34
C ARG A 19 8.32 5.62 9.03
N ARG A 20 7.43 6.45 8.46
CA ARG A 20 7.69 7.88 8.17
C ARG A 20 7.72 8.78 9.40
N GLY A 21 7.21 8.28 10.53
CA GLY A 21 7.10 9.06 11.76
C GLY A 21 5.78 9.85 11.89
N ASP A 22 4.85 9.71 10.94
CA ASP A 22 3.52 10.34 10.98
C ASP A 22 2.63 9.74 12.09
N MET A 23 2.92 8.50 12.51
CA MET A 23 2.19 7.81 13.57
C MET A 23 3.14 6.99 14.46
N PRO A 24 2.91 6.92 15.79
CA PRO A 24 3.71 6.06 16.65
C PRO A 24 3.47 4.57 16.35
N LYS A 25 4.55 3.77 16.33
CA LYS A 25 4.48 2.30 16.15
C LYS A 25 3.59 1.60 17.18
N SER A 26 3.41 2.20 18.36
CA SER A 26 2.51 1.71 19.41
C SER A 26 1.02 1.76 19.02
N ARG A 27 0.63 2.58 18.04
CA ARG A 27 -0.74 2.58 17.48
C ARG A 27 -0.98 1.45 16.49
N LEU A 28 0.07 0.83 15.95
CA LEU A 28 -0.07 -0.29 15.01
C LEU A 28 -0.53 -1.55 15.75
N LYS A 29 -1.43 -2.30 15.11
CA LYS A 29 -1.98 -3.54 15.67
C LYS A 29 -2.02 -4.65 14.62
N GLY A 30 -1.79 -5.88 15.07
CA GLY A 30 -1.81 -7.08 14.22
C GLY A 30 -0.84 -6.97 13.05
N ALA A 31 -1.33 -7.25 11.84
CA ALA A 31 -0.54 -7.26 10.61
C ALA A 31 0.23 -5.95 10.34
N SER A 32 -0.37 -4.79 10.63
CA SER A 32 0.29 -3.49 10.39
C SER A 32 1.58 -3.32 11.20
N LYS A 33 1.64 -3.88 12.41
CA LYS A 33 2.84 -3.84 13.26
C LYS A 33 3.94 -4.73 12.68
N SER A 34 3.61 -5.99 12.38
CA SER A 34 4.55 -6.93 11.76
C SER A 34 5.05 -6.43 10.41
N MET A 35 4.18 -5.81 9.61
CA MET A 35 4.57 -5.21 8.32
C MET A 35 5.53 -4.03 8.50
N ALA A 36 5.32 -3.16 9.49
CA ALA A 36 6.24 -2.04 9.75
C ALA A 36 7.62 -2.49 10.25
N GLU A 37 7.68 -3.63 10.95
CA GLU A 37 8.89 -4.21 11.51
C GLU A 37 9.67 -5.05 10.49
N SER A 38 8.98 -5.83 9.65
CA SER A 38 9.61 -6.79 8.74
C SER A 38 9.73 -6.32 7.28
N MET A 39 9.01 -5.28 6.87
CA MET A 39 9.07 -4.77 5.49
C MET A 39 9.64 -3.36 5.44
N ASP A 40 10.18 -3.01 4.27
CA ASP A 40 10.74 -1.68 4.02
C ASP A 40 9.71 -0.66 3.55
N GLU A 41 10.05 0.61 3.72
CA GLU A 41 9.18 1.73 3.34
C GLU A 41 8.73 1.63 1.88
N ALA A 42 9.66 1.29 0.98
CA ALA A 42 9.39 1.12 -0.44
C ALA A 42 8.40 -0.02 -0.71
N GLU A 43 8.51 -1.14 0.00
CA GLU A 43 7.59 -2.28 -0.15
C GLU A 43 6.21 -1.97 0.43
N LEU A 44 6.15 -1.35 1.60
CA LEU A 44 4.89 -0.89 2.21
C LEU A 44 4.18 0.12 1.33
N ARG A 45 4.93 1.04 0.71
CA ARG A 45 4.40 1.99 -0.28
C ARG A 45 3.84 1.25 -1.48
N LYS A 46 4.57 0.28 -2.06
CA LYS A 46 4.07 -0.53 -3.18
C LYS A 46 2.81 -1.32 -2.82
N MET A 47 2.71 -1.86 -1.60
CA MET A 47 1.52 -2.56 -1.13
C MET A 47 0.34 -1.62 -0.87
N ALA A 48 0.58 -0.47 -0.25
CA ALA A 48 -0.43 0.55 0.01
C ALA A 48 -0.96 1.18 -1.29
N HIS A 49 -0.08 1.39 -2.28
CA HIS A 49 -0.42 1.94 -3.60
C HIS A 49 -0.82 0.87 -4.63
N ALA A 50 -0.84 -0.42 -4.27
CA ALA A 50 -1.28 -1.48 -5.18
C ALA A 50 -2.71 -1.19 -5.65
N ARG A 51 -2.85 -0.60 -6.84
CA ARG A 51 -4.15 -0.27 -7.42
C ARG A 51 -4.86 -1.60 -7.66
N ARG A 52 -6.15 -1.64 -7.30
CA ARG A 52 -7.07 -2.75 -7.56
C ARG A 52 -7.33 -2.84 -9.07
N SER A 53 -6.32 -3.21 -9.85
CA SER A 53 -6.31 -3.09 -11.30
C SER A 53 -6.58 -4.39 -12.06
N GLU A 54 -6.63 -5.56 -11.41
CA GLU A 54 -6.70 -6.84 -12.16
C GLU A 54 -7.71 -7.86 -11.60
N LEU A 55 -8.71 -7.43 -10.84
CA LEU A 55 -9.97 -8.18 -10.86
C LEU A 55 -10.78 -7.58 -12.01
N PRO A 56 -11.28 -8.38 -12.99
CA PRO A 56 -12.05 -7.86 -14.10
C PRO A 56 -13.22 -7.08 -13.54
N ARG A 57 -13.11 -5.74 -13.60
CA ARG A 57 -14.24 -4.87 -13.37
C ARG A 57 -15.03 -4.96 -14.65
N ARG A 58 -16.24 -5.50 -14.56
CA ARG A 58 -17.30 -5.21 -15.52
C ARG A 58 -17.24 -3.72 -15.83
N ASP A 59 -17.05 -3.42 -17.11
CA ASP A 59 -17.25 -2.14 -17.77
C ASP A 59 -16.79 -0.91 -16.99
N HIS A 60 -15.63 -0.35 -17.31
CA HIS A 60 -15.50 1.09 -17.56
C HIS A 60 -14.13 1.42 -18.18
N LYS A 61 -14.25 1.84 -19.43
CA LYS A 61 -13.32 2.49 -20.34
C LYS A 61 -12.56 3.66 -19.68
N GLY A 62 -11.24 3.74 -19.93
CA GLY A 62 -10.45 4.98 -19.90
C GLY A 62 -10.01 5.51 -18.53
N ARG A 63 -8.70 5.49 -18.27
CA ARG A 63 -7.89 6.71 -18.10
C ARG A 63 -6.41 6.40 -17.79
N ASP A 64 -5.56 6.75 -18.74
CA ASP A 64 -4.27 7.44 -18.61
C ASP A 64 -3.39 7.04 -17.41
N HIS A 65 -2.34 6.26 -17.72
CA HIS A 65 -1.14 6.18 -16.90
C HIS A 65 -0.17 7.26 -17.38
N GLU A 66 -0.26 8.45 -16.78
CA GLU A 66 0.69 9.55 -16.94
C GLU A 66 1.50 9.69 -15.64
N GLY A 67 2.83 9.80 -15.77
CA GLY A 67 3.73 10.38 -14.78
C GLY A 67 4.09 9.53 -13.55
N CYS A 68 5.15 8.72 -13.66
CA CYS A 68 6.10 8.57 -12.56
C CYS A 68 7.44 9.14 -13.03
N ASP A 69 7.48 10.44 -13.27
CA ASP A 69 8.73 11.19 -13.29
C ASP A 69 9.30 11.20 -11.87
N HIS A 70 10.55 10.76 -11.77
CA HIS A 70 11.41 10.91 -10.61
C HIS A 70 12.66 11.62 -11.16
N GLU A 71 12.68 12.96 -11.09
CA GLU A 71 13.88 13.80 -11.21
C GLU A 71 14.81 13.49 -10.01
N ASP A 72 16.15 13.45 -10.10
CA ASP A 72 17.12 14.35 -10.76
C ASP A 72 18.18 13.57 -11.58
#